data_AF-A0A9D2DB45-F1
#
_entry.id   AF-A0A9D2DB45-F1
#
_cell.length_a   1.000
_cell.length_b   1.000
_cell.length_c   1.000
_cell.angle_alpha   90.00
_cell.angle_beta   90.00
_cell.angle_gamma   90.00
#
_symmetry.space_group_name_H-M   'P 1'
#
loop_
_entity.id
_entity.type
_entity.pdbx_description
1 polymer ?
#
loop_
_entity_poly.entity_id
_entity_poly.type
_entity_poly.pdbx_seq_one_letter_code
_entity_poly.pdbx_strand_id
1 'polypeptide(L)'
;MENRTGQFIAKRRKAIGMTQKELAECLGVTNKAVSKWETGGGMPDISVLQELSRILEVSVDELLAGEYAEEGRAENRITERRKLETAGGSEREKTGFSVKRLIIACILFLPLFLVICMQAAYLYVRGNVQFEYIIDWLPYLFFGAAILLAAFGICVLLRNKKLRILCGTVTGILLIALLAVGVHTGTEPNARKSVISISPDGHMMVLKYEKSTGRVTTYQNQILWFARMSDTFPYTAEEDMKLQWLADDACAVTYQSPDDGQTHQYVMTYGDRGNGIYTYYVYNVIQGSWSTEGKNTAGWELNTGPDGITVVSPSGGEQTYEADDCVQFGTLAIALCENGLPQWTLVLTDDCVVGDETDVIESGTVALCRVTMEKSAPIYFTRTSMPEGADMDLQETPTEEEKGEELRDTMRETLKNDPTLSQFESDAYGGIKVVTDEEDIFWIVRRGMEERQKLFAVNGVDVDCQILHMELTAGDSYDCVVKVNVLETYPDDTGTEEASKAELEETYRVMKGEGAYLLVPVGYGTDPAVGLDAPAMSMERDTADDENYHFFVPGIE
;
A
#
# COMPACT_ATOMS: atom_id res chain seq x y z
N MET A 1 45.72 -8.75 -69.68
CA MET A 1 46.09 -7.41 -69.15
C MET A 1 45.32 -6.40 -69.96
N GLU A 2 44.53 -5.55 -69.29
CA GLU A 2 43.83 -4.45 -69.96
C GLU A 2 44.87 -3.57 -70.68
N ASN A 3 44.67 -3.31 -71.97
CA ASN A 3 45.57 -2.47 -72.76
C ASN A 3 45.33 -0.98 -72.46
N ARG A 4 45.49 -0.59 -71.20
CA ARG A 4 45.25 0.80 -70.75
C ARG A 4 46.26 1.75 -71.42
N THR A 5 47.54 1.40 -71.41
CA THR A 5 48.62 2.18 -72.06
C THR A 5 48.39 2.38 -73.56
N GLY A 6 48.09 1.32 -74.32
CA GLY A 6 47.88 1.44 -75.76
C GLY A 6 46.62 2.24 -76.11
N GLN A 7 45.54 2.07 -75.35
CA GLN A 7 44.34 2.89 -75.51
C GLN A 7 44.61 4.37 -75.17
N PHE A 8 45.42 4.64 -74.15
CA PHE A 8 45.82 5.98 -73.76
C PHE A 8 46.69 6.65 -74.82
N ILE A 9 47.67 5.93 -75.39
CA ILE A 9 48.47 6.37 -76.54
C ILE A 9 47.56 6.75 -77.70
N ALA A 10 46.61 5.88 -78.07
CA ALA A 10 45.66 6.13 -79.15
C ALA A 10 44.77 7.35 -78.88
N LYS A 11 44.29 7.49 -77.65
CA LYS A 11 43.44 8.61 -77.21
C LYS A 11 44.20 9.93 -77.30
N ARG A 12 45.42 9.99 -76.75
CA ARG A 12 46.26 11.19 -76.77
C ARG A 12 46.67 11.57 -78.19
N ARG A 13 47.13 10.60 -79.00
CA ARG A 13 47.48 10.83 -80.41
C ARG A 13 46.31 11.45 -81.18
N LYS A 14 45.09 10.90 -81.00
CA LYS A 14 43.89 11.45 -81.63
C LYS A 14 43.52 12.84 -81.10
N ALA A 15 43.72 13.09 -79.81
CA ALA A 15 43.43 14.39 -79.20
C ALA A 15 44.32 15.52 -79.76
N ILE A 16 45.57 15.21 -80.10
CA ILE A 16 46.49 16.15 -80.76
C ILE A 16 46.39 16.12 -82.31
N GLY A 17 45.43 15.37 -82.86
CA GLY A 17 45.12 15.37 -84.29
C GLY A 17 46.08 14.57 -85.18
N MET A 18 47.01 13.79 -84.63
CA MET A 18 47.99 13.03 -85.42
C MET A 18 47.44 11.69 -85.90
N THR A 19 47.86 11.22 -87.07
CA THR A 19 47.65 9.85 -87.57
C THR A 19 48.70 8.87 -87.02
N GLN A 20 48.43 7.55 -87.06
CA GLN A 20 49.43 6.54 -86.63
C GLN A 20 50.71 6.62 -87.48
N LYS A 21 50.58 7.00 -88.76
CA LYS A 21 51.71 7.18 -89.67
C LYS A 21 52.59 8.36 -89.26
N GLU A 22 51.98 9.51 -88.98
CA GLU A 22 52.72 10.71 -88.55
C GLU A 22 53.41 10.50 -87.20
N LEU A 23 52.75 9.84 -86.23
CA LEU A 23 53.38 9.51 -84.95
C LEU A 23 54.56 8.56 -85.14
N ALA A 24 54.44 7.58 -86.04
CA ALA A 24 55.52 6.64 -86.35
C ALA A 24 56.72 7.34 -87.01
N GLU A 25 56.46 8.29 -87.92
CA GLU A 25 57.50 9.11 -88.57
C GLU A 25 58.25 9.98 -87.56
N CYS A 26 57.54 10.67 -86.66
CA CYS A 26 58.18 11.49 -85.62
C CYS A 26 59.05 10.66 -84.66
N LEU A 27 58.70 9.39 -84.44
CA LEU A 27 59.42 8.48 -83.54
C LEU A 27 60.49 7.63 -84.23
N GLY A 28 60.60 7.69 -85.57
CA GLY A 28 61.51 6.83 -86.32
C GLY A 28 61.17 5.34 -86.27
N VAL A 29 59.88 5.00 -86.06
CA VAL A 29 59.38 3.61 -85.99
C VAL A 29 58.43 3.30 -87.15
N THR A 30 58.05 2.03 -87.31
CA THR A 30 57.07 1.65 -88.34
C THR A 30 55.63 1.95 -87.88
N ASN A 31 54.76 2.35 -88.81
CA ASN A 31 53.32 2.53 -88.54
C ASN A 31 52.69 1.25 -87.91
N LYS A 32 53.17 0.07 -88.32
CA LYS A 32 52.77 -1.22 -87.74
C LYS A 32 53.12 -1.35 -86.25
N ALA A 33 54.23 -0.75 -85.81
CA ALA A 33 54.62 -0.73 -84.39
C ALA A 33 53.63 0.10 -83.56
N VAL A 34 53.29 1.31 -84.01
CA VAL A 34 52.29 2.18 -83.34
C VAL A 34 50.93 1.49 -83.29
N SER A 35 50.48 0.88 -84.40
CA SER A 35 49.23 0.10 -84.43
C SER A 35 49.25 -1.07 -83.43
N LYS A 36 50.38 -1.76 -83.30
CA LYS A 36 50.57 -2.86 -82.34
C LYS A 36 50.51 -2.38 -80.89
N TRP A 37 51.04 -1.19 -80.59
CA TRP A 37 50.91 -0.60 -79.26
C TRP A 37 49.47 -0.22 -78.94
N GLU A 38 48.82 0.51 -79.85
CA GLU A 38 47.46 0.99 -79.64
C GLU A 38 46.43 -0.14 -79.51
N THR A 39 46.68 -1.28 -80.15
CA THR A 39 45.83 -2.48 -80.07
C THR A 39 46.24 -3.46 -78.97
N GLY A 40 47.33 -3.21 -78.25
CA GLY A 40 47.75 -4.00 -77.07
C GLY A 40 48.58 -5.23 -77.41
N GLY A 41 49.03 -5.33 -78.65
CA GLY A 41 49.90 -6.41 -79.12
C GLY A 41 51.36 -6.26 -78.70
N GLY A 42 51.76 -5.15 -78.06
CA GLY A 42 53.11 -4.92 -77.53
C GLY A 42 53.26 -3.54 -76.89
N MET A 43 54.40 -3.26 -76.26
CA MET A 43 54.70 -1.97 -75.62
C MET A 43 55.74 -1.18 -76.42
N PRO A 44 55.73 0.17 -76.35
CA PRO A 44 56.84 0.97 -76.85
C PRO A 44 58.13 0.61 -76.09
N ASP A 45 59.24 0.54 -76.83
CA ASP A 45 60.56 0.29 -76.25
C ASP A 45 60.97 1.46 -75.34
N ILE A 46 61.77 1.19 -74.28
CA ILE A 46 62.29 2.22 -73.37
C ILE A 46 62.96 3.35 -74.13
N SER A 47 63.67 3.03 -75.21
CA SER A 47 64.36 4.00 -76.07
C SER A 47 63.43 5.03 -76.74
N VAL A 48 62.15 4.71 -76.96
CA VAL A 48 61.17 5.62 -77.59
C VAL A 48 60.18 6.24 -76.61
N LEU A 49 60.09 5.74 -75.37
CA LEU A 49 59.10 6.20 -74.38
C LEU A 49 59.21 7.70 -74.05
N GLN A 50 60.43 8.23 -73.90
CA GLN A 50 60.63 9.65 -73.59
C GLN A 50 60.24 10.60 -74.72
N GLU A 51 60.47 10.19 -75.97
CA GLU A 51 60.09 10.98 -77.14
C GLU A 51 58.58 10.88 -77.36
N LEU A 52 58.01 9.68 -77.20
CA LEU A 52 56.57 9.43 -77.29
C LEU A 52 55.80 10.22 -76.24
N SER A 53 56.28 10.30 -74.99
CA SER A 53 55.63 11.08 -73.94
C SER A 53 55.67 12.60 -74.26
N ARG A 54 56.79 13.09 -74.83
CA ARG A 54 56.92 14.48 -75.28
C ARG A 54 55.95 14.83 -76.40
N ILE A 55 55.84 13.98 -77.43
CA ILE A 55 54.91 14.20 -78.55
C ILE A 55 53.45 14.17 -78.08
N LEU A 56 53.11 13.27 -77.16
CA LEU A 56 51.75 13.10 -76.66
C LEU A 56 51.36 14.07 -75.53
N GLU A 57 52.29 14.94 -75.13
CA GLU A 57 52.15 15.93 -74.05
C GLU A 57 51.72 15.29 -72.72
N VAL A 58 52.35 14.19 -72.36
CA VAL A 58 52.13 13.47 -71.08
C VAL A 58 53.46 13.07 -70.46
N SER A 59 53.49 12.77 -69.17
CA SER A 59 54.67 12.18 -68.54
C SER A 59 54.82 10.70 -68.92
N VAL A 60 56.04 10.16 -68.80
CA VAL A 60 56.28 8.73 -69.04
C VAL A 60 55.50 7.87 -68.03
N ASP A 61 55.37 8.34 -66.78
CA ASP A 61 54.60 7.65 -65.75
C ASP A 61 53.11 7.55 -66.10
N GLU A 62 52.51 8.63 -66.61
CA GLU A 62 51.11 8.64 -67.09
C GLU A 62 50.93 7.75 -68.33
N LEU A 63 51.92 7.74 -69.22
CA LEU A 63 51.92 6.89 -70.40
C LEU A 63 51.88 5.40 -70.00
N LEU A 64 52.73 5.00 -69.06
CA LEU A 64 52.82 3.63 -68.57
C LEU A 64 51.63 3.23 -67.68
N ALA A 65 51.10 4.16 -66.88
CA ALA A 65 49.87 3.94 -66.11
C ALA A 65 48.64 3.81 -67.03
N GLY A 66 48.66 4.44 -68.21
CA GLY A 66 47.56 4.42 -69.17
C GLY A 66 46.40 5.34 -68.80
N GLU A 67 46.64 6.32 -67.93
CA GLU A 67 45.68 7.30 -67.43
C GLU A 67 46.42 8.54 -66.88
N TYR A 68 45.71 9.65 -66.69
CA TYR A 68 46.31 10.83 -66.05
C TYR A 68 46.59 10.57 -64.57
N ALA A 69 47.67 11.17 -64.05
CA ALA A 69 48.08 10.96 -62.66
C ALA A 69 47.01 11.37 -61.63
N GLU A 70 46.13 12.32 -61.98
CA GLU A 70 45.00 12.71 -61.13
C GLU A 70 43.87 11.68 -61.10
N GLU A 71 43.59 11.01 -62.22
CA GLU A 71 42.55 9.99 -62.35
C GLU A 71 42.95 8.74 -61.54
N GLY A 72 44.21 8.28 -61.66
CA GLY A 72 44.71 7.15 -60.88
C GLY A 72 44.78 7.41 -59.37
N ARG A 73 45.03 8.66 -58.96
CA ARG A 73 44.95 9.08 -57.53
C ARG A 73 43.51 9.14 -57.03
N ALA A 74 42.53 9.42 -57.88
CA ALA A 74 41.12 9.39 -57.52
C ALA A 74 40.61 7.95 -57.38
N GLU A 75 40.97 7.06 -58.32
CA GLU A 75 40.57 5.65 -58.29
C GLU A 75 41.18 4.91 -57.08
N ASN A 76 42.45 5.19 -56.75
CA ASN A 76 43.07 4.64 -55.54
C ASN A 76 42.41 5.13 -54.26
N ARG A 77 42.03 6.42 -54.16
CA ARG A 77 41.30 6.95 -53.00
C ARG A 77 39.92 6.34 -52.83
N ILE A 78 39.21 6.07 -53.92
CA ILE A 78 37.91 5.37 -53.89
C ILE A 78 38.11 3.91 -53.45
N THR A 79 39.15 3.25 -53.96
CA THR A 79 39.46 1.86 -53.61
C THR A 79 39.88 1.72 -52.15
N GLU A 80 40.68 2.64 -51.62
CA GLU A 80 41.05 2.68 -50.20
C GLU A 80 39.85 2.99 -49.29
N ARG A 81 38.98 3.95 -49.66
CA ARG A 81 37.72 4.16 -48.95
C ARG A 81 36.86 2.89 -48.91
N ARG A 82 36.75 2.20 -50.04
CA ARG A 82 35.95 0.96 -50.14
C ARG A 82 36.54 -0.16 -49.27
N LYS A 83 37.87 -0.27 -49.18
CA LYS A 83 38.56 -1.22 -48.28
C LYS A 83 38.35 -0.85 -46.80
N LEU A 84 38.40 0.44 -46.44
CA LEU A 84 38.13 0.93 -45.09
C LEU A 84 36.67 0.71 -44.67
N GLU A 85 35.71 0.94 -45.57
CA GLU A 85 34.28 0.68 -45.34
C GLU A 85 33.99 -0.83 -45.17
N THR A 86 34.67 -1.68 -45.95
CA THR A 86 34.51 -3.15 -45.87
C THR A 86 35.16 -3.73 -44.60
N ALA A 87 36.30 -3.18 -44.16
CA ALA A 87 36.96 -3.57 -42.92
C ALA A 87 36.17 -3.13 -41.67
N GLY A 88 35.65 -1.91 -41.65
CA GLY A 88 34.85 -1.39 -40.52
C GLY A 88 33.46 -2.02 -40.37
N GLY A 89 32.88 -2.53 -41.46
CA GLY A 89 31.58 -3.23 -41.43
C GLY A 89 31.68 -4.68 -40.91
N SER A 90 32.77 -5.38 -41.20
CA SER A 90 32.91 -6.82 -40.87
C SER A 90 33.23 -7.08 -39.39
N GLU A 91 33.94 -6.18 -38.71
CA GLU A 91 34.32 -6.39 -37.29
C GLU A 91 33.20 -6.02 -36.31
N ARG A 92 32.36 -5.02 -36.60
CA ARG A 92 31.22 -4.66 -35.74
C ARG A 92 30.08 -5.68 -35.74
N GLU A 93 29.98 -6.53 -36.76
CA GLU A 93 28.87 -7.46 -36.92
C GLU A 93 29.10 -8.83 -36.25
N LYS A 94 30.34 -9.17 -35.88
CA LYS A 94 30.68 -10.51 -35.37
C LYS A 94 30.88 -10.61 -33.86
N THR A 95 31.19 -9.53 -33.17
CA THR A 95 31.49 -9.53 -31.71
C THR A 95 30.42 -8.85 -30.86
N GLY A 96 29.50 -8.09 -31.46
CA GLY A 96 28.44 -7.40 -30.73
C GLY A 96 27.22 -8.29 -30.52
N PHE A 97 26.99 -8.68 -29.27
CA PHE A 97 25.63 -8.91 -28.81
C PHE A 97 24.75 -7.76 -29.35
N SER A 98 23.75 -8.04 -30.19
CA SER A 98 22.97 -6.97 -30.84
C SER A 98 22.30 -6.16 -29.74
N VAL A 99 22.78 -4.94 -29.48
CA VAL A 99 22.34 -4.08 -28.36
C VAL A 99 20.82 -4.02 -28.25
N LYS A 100 20.11 -4.08 -29.39
CA LYS A 100 18.65 -4.21 -29.49
C LYS A 100 18.07 -5.41 -28.71
N ARG A 101 18.67 -6.59 -28.81
CA ARG A 101 18.27 -7.78 -28.04
C ARG A 101 18.51 -7.59 -26.54
N LEU A 102 19.47 -6.75 -26.16
CA LEU A 102 19.88 -6.58 -24.76
C LEU A 102 18.84 -5.68 -24.13
N ILE A 103 18.51 -4.59 -24.82
CA ILE A 103 17.43 -3.69 -24.46
C ILE A 103 16.12 -4.47 -24.33
N ILE A 104 15.75 -5.30 -25.31
CA ILE A 104 14.53 -6.12 -25.23
C ILE A 104 14.57 -7.08 -24.03
N ALA A 105 15.70 -7.76 -23.79
CA ALA A 105 15.83 -8.64 -22.64
C ALA A 105 15.75 -7.88 -21.31
N CYS A 106 16.40 -6.71 -21.18
CA CYS A 106 16.31 -5.86 -20.00
C CYS A 106 14.88 -5.39 -19.74
N ILE A 107 14.13 -5.02 -20.78
CA ILE A 107 12.71 -4.63 -20.67
C ILE A 107 11.87 -5.81 -20.13
N LEU A 108 12.20 -7.05 -20.49
CA LEU A 108 11.50 -8.25 -20.00
C LEU A 108 11.96 -8.68 -18.60
N PHE A 109 13.22 -8.42 -18.24
CA PHE A 109 13.75 -8.73 -16.92
C PHE A 109 13.35 -7.72 -15.85
N LEU A 110 13.02 -6.48 -16.21
CA LEU A 110 12.53 -5.49 -15.25
C LEU A 110 11.22 -5.94 -14.54
N PRO A 111 10.12 -6.32 -15.23
CA PRO A 111 8.93 -6.81 -14.56
C PRO A 111 9.18 -8.13 -13.83
N LEU A 112 10.07 -9.00 -14.33
CA LEU A 112 10.48 -10.21 -13.61
C LEU A 112 11.11 -9.85 -12.25
N PHE A 113 12.04 -8.89 -12.25
CA PHE A 113 12.69 -8.42 -11.02
C PHE A 113 11.66 -7.86 -10.04
N LEU A 114 10.72 -7.03 -10.51
CA LEU A 114 9.63 -6.50 -9.67
C LEU A 114 8.77 -7.61 -9.07
N VAL A 115 8.40 -8.64 -9.85
CA VAL A 115 7.64 -9.79 -9.34
C VAL A 115 8.45 -10.55 -8.27
N ILE A 116 9.75 -10.76 -8.48
CA ILE A 116 10.62 -11.43 -7.50
C ILE A 116 10.73 -10.60 -6.20
N CYS A 117 10.94 -9.29 -6.31
CA CYS A 117 10.98 -8.40 -5.16
C CYS A 117 9.65 -8.41 -4.40
N MET A 118 8.52 -8.38 -5.09
CA MET A 118 7.19 -8.48 -4.48
C MET A 118 7.01 -9.81 -3.74
N GLN A 119 7.44 -10.94 -4.32
CA GLN A 119 7.37 -12.25 -3.66
C GLN A 119 8.27 -12.34 -2.43
N ALA A 120 9.49 -11.79 -2.50
CA ALA A 120 10.41 -11.73 -1.37
C ALA A 120 9.84 -10.87 -0.23
N ALA A 121 9.29 -9.70 -0.56
CA ALA A 121 8.61 -8.83 0.40
C ALA A 121 7.40 -9.52 1.04
N TYR A 122 6.59 -10.24 0.25
CA TYR A 122 5.48 -11.04 0.79
C TYR A 122 5.96 -12.08 1.80
N LEU A 123 7.02 -12.83 1.50
CA LEU A 123 7.55 -13.84 2.45
C LEU A 123 8.08 -13.20 3.74
N TYR A 124 8.63 -12.00 3.66
CA TYR A 124 9.08 -11.24 4.83
C TYR A 124 7.88 -10.76 5.69
N VAL A 125 6.90 -10.08 5.07
CA VAL A 125 5.74 -9.52 5.76
C VAL A 125 4.82 -10.59 6.33
N ARG A 126 4.67 -11.73 5.63
CA ARG A 126 3.84 -12.87 6.09
C ARG A 126 4.24 -13.36 7.48
N GLY A 127 5.53 -13.33 7.81
CA GLY A 127 6.04 -13.77 9.11
C GLY A 127 5.61 -12.88 10.28
N ASN A 128 5.35 -11.60 10.02
CA ASN A 128 5.19 -10.59 11.07
C ASN A 128 3.78 -9.97 11.14
N VAL A 129 3.03 -9.88 10.03
CA VAL A 129 1.83 -9.00 9.94
C VAL A 129 0.54 -9.74 9.49
N GLN A 130 0.53 -11.08 9.42
CA GLN A 130 -0.65 -11.88 9.01
C GLN A 130 -1.29 -11.43 7.67
N PHE A 131 -0.46 -10.92 6.73
CA PHE A 131 -0.89 -10.58 5.37
C PHE A 131 -0.85 -11.81 4.47
N GLU A 132 -1.91 -12.00 3.69
CA GLU A 132 -2.03 -13.11 2.73
C GLU A 132 -2.51 -12.63 1.37
N TYR A 133 -2.31 -13.46 0.35
CA TYR A 133 -2.98 -13.27 -0.94
C TYR A 133 -4.49 -13.37 -0.78
N ILE A 134 -5.23 -12.49 -1.48
CA ILE A 134 -6.70 -12.47 -1.48
C ILE A 134 -7.27 -13.80 -2.03
N ILE A 135 -6.59 -14.39 -3.01
CA ILE A 135 -6.92 -15.68 -3.60
C ILE A 135 -5.71 -16.60 -3.46
N ASP A 136 -5.93 -17.80 -2.90
CA ASP A 136 -4.86 -18.78 -2.65
C ASP A 136 -4.19 -19.29 -3.96
N TRP A 137 -4.81 -19.08 -5.11
CA TRP A 137 -4.25 -19.40 -6.43
C TRP A 137 -3.30 -18.32 -7.00
N LEU A 138 -3.39 -17.07 -6.54
CA LEU A 138 -2.59 -15.96 -7.07
C LEU A 138 -1.07 -16.18 -7.01
N PRO A 139 -0.48 -16.77 -5.95
CA PRO A 139 0.94 -17.08 -5.93
C PRO A 139 1.39 -17.87 -7.16
N TYR A 140 0.64 -18.92 -7.54
CA TYR A 140 0.96 -19.78 -8.68
C TYR A 140 0.85 -19.01 -10.01
N LEU A 141 -0.11 -18.08 -10.13
CA LEU A 141 -0.21 -17.18 -11.28
C LEU A 141 1.05 -16.31 -11.41
N PHE A 142 1.50 -15.69 -10.32
CA PHE A 142 2.69 -14.83 -10.32
C PHE A 142 3.97 -15.62 -10.60
N PHE A 143 4.13 -16.82 -10.02
CA PHE A 143 5.26 -17.69 -10.35
C PHE A 143 5.23 -18.13 -11.81
N GLY A 144 4.05 -18.43 -12.37
CA GLY A 144 3.89 -18.78 -13.78
C GLY A 144 4.29 -17.62 -14.71
N ALA A 145 3.86 -16.39 -14.38
CA ALA A 145 4.25 -15.19 -15.10
C ALA A 145 5.77 -14.93 -15.01
N ALA A 146 6.37 -15.11 -13.83
CA ALA A 146 7.83 -14.99 -13.65
C ALA A 146 8.60 -16.00 -14.51
N ILE A 147 8.16 -17.27 -14.53
CA ILE A 147 8.76 -18.32 -15.37
C ILE A 147 8.68 -17.95 -16.86
N LEU A 148 7.54 -17.45 -17.33
CA LEU A 148 7.36 -17.03 -18.72
C LEU A 148 8.24 -15.83 -19.08
N LEU A 149 8.30 -14.81 -18.23
CA LEU A 149 9.15 -13.63 -18.43
C LEU A 149 10.63 -14.00 -18.48
N ALA A 150 11.08 -14.85 -17.55
CA ALA A 150 12.44 -15.37 -17.54
C ALA A 150 12.75 -16.17 -18.82
N ALA A 151 11.87 -17.07 -19.22
CA ALA A 151 12.02 -17.87 -20.43
C ALA A 151 12.10 -17.02 -21.69
N PHE A 152 11.24 -16.01 -21.81
CA PHE A 152 11.22 -15.10 -22.96
C PHE A 152 12.49 -14.24 -23.00
N GLY A 153 12.89 -13.67 -21.86
CA GLY A 153 14.13 -12.92 -21.71
C GLY A 153 15.35 -13.76 -22.14
N ILE A 154 15.47 -14.98 -21.61
CA ILE A 154 16.52 -15.92 -21.99
C ILE A 154 16.46 -16.25 -23.49
N CYS A 155 15.27 -16.56 -24.03
CA CYS A 155 15.13 -16.90 -25.46
C CYS A 155 15.56 -15.76 -26.40
N VAL A 156 15.38 -14.50 -26.01
CA VAL A 156 15.88 -13.33 -26.75
C VAL A 156 17.41 -13.27 -26.74
N LEU A 157 18.06 -13.62 -25.62
CA LEU A 157 19.52 -13.67 -25.50
C LEU A 157 20.13 -14.86 -26.27
N LEU A 158 19.43 -16.00 -26.33
CA LEU A 158 19.92 -17.23 -26.95
C LEU A 158 19.98 -17.16 -28.49
N ARG A 159 21.16 -17.35 -29.07
CA ARG A 159 21.35 -17.40 -30.54
C ARG A 159 21.03 -18.77 -31.16
N ASN A 160 21.28 -19.84 -30.42
CA ASN A 160 21.12 -21.21 -30.91
C ASN A 160 19.65 -21.65 -30.91
N LYS A 161 19.11 -22.07 -32.07
CA LYS A 161 17.73 -22.57 -32.21
C LYS A 161 17.46 -23.78 -31.32
N LYS A 162 18.41 -24.71 -31.18
CA LYS A 162 18.25 -25.90 -30.31
C LYS A 162 18.11 -25.49 -28.85
N LEU A 163 18.88 -24.50 -28.40
CA LEU A 163 18.85 -24.02 -27.01
C LEU A 163 17.57 -23.23 -26.71
N ARG A 164 17.02 -22.50 -27.69
CA ARG A 164 15.69 -21.87 -27.55
C ARG A 164 14.57 -22.89 -27.44
N ILE A 165 14.62 -23.97 -28.25
CA ILE A 165 13.66 -25.07 -28.13
C ILE A 165 13.79 -25.74 -26.76
N LEU A 166 15.02 -26.00 -26.29
CA LEU A 166 15.27 -26.56 -24.96
C LEU A 166 14.70 -25.67 -23.85
N CYS A 167 14.97 -24.36 -23.89
CA CYS A 167 14.41 -23.38 -22.95
C CYS A 167 12.88 -23.44 -22.93
N GLY A 168 12.24 -23.45 -24.10
CA GLY A 168 10.79 -23.60 -24.21
C GLY A 168 10.28 -24.92 -23.61
N THR A 169 10.96 -26.04 -23.86
CA THR A 169 10.57 -27.34 -23.28
C THR A 169 10.70 -27.36 -21.76
N VAL A 170 11.78 -26.81 -21.19
CA VAL A 170 11.98 -26.72 -19.74
C VAL A 170 10.92 -25.83 -19.11
N THR A 171 10.62 -24.69 -19.73
CA THR A 171 9.56 -23.76 -19.30
C THR A 171 8.21 -24.47 -19.27
N GLY A 172 7.88 -25.24 -20.32
CA GLY A 172 6.65 -26.02 -20.37
C GLY A 172 6.56 -27.04 -19.23
N ILE A 173 7.65 -27.76 -18.94
CA ILE A 173 7.70 -28.72 -17.81
C ILE A 173 7.48 -28.00 -16.48
N LEU A 174 8.14 -26.86 -16.26
CA LEU A 174 7.99 -26.08 -15.03
C LEU A 174 6.57 -25.55 -14.84
N LEU A 175 5.92 -25.06 -15.90
CA LEU A 175 4.53 -24.60 -15.84
C LEU A 175 3.55 -25.75 -15.56
N ILE A 176 3.77 -26.92 -16.17
CA ILE A 176 2.96 -28.12 -15.88
C ILE A 176 3.13 -28.55 -14.43
N ALA A 177 4.37 -28.57 -13.93
CA ALA A 177 4.65 -28.89 -12.53
C ALA A 177 4.00 -27.88 -11.57
N LEU A 178 4.10 -26.59 -11.86
CA LEU A 178 3.47 -25.52 -11.08
C LEU A 178 1.94 -25.65 -11.05
N LEU A 179 1.33 -25.91 -12.20
CA LEU A 179 -0.11 -26.17 -12.30
C LEU A 179 -0.50 -27.43 -11.51
N ALA A 180 0.30 -28.49 -11.58
CA ALA A 180 0.04 -29.72 -10.83
C ALA A 180 0.10 -29.48 -9.31
N VAL A 181 1.08 -28.72 -8.82
CA VAL A 181 1.17 -28.32 -7.40
C VAL A 181 -0.02 -27.46 -7.00
N GLY A 182 -0.39 -26.47 -7.82
CA GLY A 182 -1.58 -25.67 -7.57
C GLY A 182 -2.82 -26.54 -7.45
N VAL A 183 -3.09 -27.41 -8.44
CA VAL A 183 -4.27 -28.29 -8.42
C VAL A 183 -4.24 -29.22 -7.21
N HIS A 184 -3.08 -29.78 -6.86
CA HIS A 184 -2.93 -30.61 -5.68
C HIS A 184 -3.33 -29.85 -4.41
N THR A 185 -2.73 -28.68 -4.17
CA THR A 185 -3.05 -27.85 -3.00
C THR A 185 -4.50 -27.37 -2.95
N GLY A 186 -5.16 -27.15 -4.10
CA GLY A 186 -6.58 -26.80 -4.15
C GLY A 186 -7.55 -27.98 -3.97
N THR A 187 -7.06 -29.22 -4.11
CA THR A 187 -7.85 -30.46 -3.98
C THR A 187 -7.60 -31.22 -2.68
N GLU A 188 -6.62 -30.79 -1.88
CA GLU A 188 -6.37 -31.34 -0.56
C GLU A 188 -7.60 -31.17 0.37
N PRO A 189 -7.82 -32.08 1.33
CA PRO A 189 -8.92 -31.98 2.29
C PRO A 189 -8.91 -30.67 3.09
N ASN A 190 -7.71 -30.16 3.41
CA ASN A 190 -7.52 -28.90 4.13
C ASN A 190 -7.45 -27.68 3.19
N ALA A 191 -7.79 -27.85 1.91
CA ALA A 191 -7.77 -26.75 0.95
C ALA A 191 -8.78 -25.68 1.37
N ARG A 192 -8.34 -24.42 1.28
CA ARG A 192 -9.21 -23.26 1.50
C ARG A 192 -9.84 -22.80 0.18
N LYS A 193 -11.09 -22.39 0.24
CA LYS A 193 -11.81 -21.76 -0.87
C LYS A 193 -11.93 -20.27 -0.58
N SER A 194 -11.41 -19.44 -1.48
CA SER A 194 -11.59 -17.98 -1.41
C SER A 194 -12.95 -17.60 -1.99
N VAL A 195 -13.76 -16.87 -1.23
CA VAL A 195 -15.04 -16.28 -1.66
C VAL A 195 -14.88 -14.77 -1.66
N ILE A 196 -15.21 -14.13 -2.79
CA ILE A 196 -15.02 -12.69 -2.99
C ILE A 196 -16.31 -12.08 -3.50
N SER A 197 -16.67 -10.93 -2.95
CA SER A 197 -17.76 -10.08 -3.43
C SER A 197 -17.31 -8.63 -3.43
N ILE A 198 -17.72 -7.86 -4.44
CA ILE A 198 -17.34 -6.45 -4.59
C ILE A 198 -18.62 -5.61 -4.55
N SER A 199 -18.62 -4.54 -3.76
CA SER A 199 -19.72 -3.60 -3.67
C SER A 199 -19.79 -2.68 -4.90
N PRO A 200 -20.88 -1.93 -5.10
CA PRO A 200 -20.97 -0.95 -6.17
C PRO A 200 -19.89 0.14 -6.13
N ASP A 201 -19.44 0.56 -4.96
CA ASP A 201 -18.41 1.60 -4.80
C ASP A 201 -16.98 1.09 -4.98
N GLY A 202 -16.77 -0.23 -4.82
CA GLY A 202 -15.46 -0.87 -4.91
C GLY A 202 -14.94 -1.53 -3.64
N HIS A 203 -15.64 -1.45 -2.50
CA HIS A 203 -15.31 -2.26 -1.32
C HIS A 203 -15.31 -3.77 -1.66
N MET A 204 -14.34 -4.50 -1.14
CA MET A 204 -14.14 -5.91 -1.47
C MET A 204 -14.24 -6.80 -0.23
N MET A 205 -15.29 -7.61 -0.16
CA MET A 205 -15.39 -8.70 0.80
C MET A 205 -14.53 -9.87 0.38
N VAL A 206 -13.65 -10.31 1.28
CA VAL A 206 -12.77 -11.47 1.08
C VAL A 206 -12.95 -12.43 2.25
N LEU A 207 -13.40 -13.64 1.94
CA LEU A 207 -13.56 -14.74 2.88
C LEU A 207 -12.70 -15.93 2.44
N LYS A 208 -12.13 -16.65 3.39
CA LYS A 208 -11.51 -17.96 3.14
C LYS A 208 -12.22 -19.03 3.96
N TYR A 209 -12.83 -19.97 3.26
CA TYR A 209 -13.52 -21.13 3.81
C TYR A 209 -12.59 -22.34 3.84
N GLU A 210 -12.34 -22.92 5.00
CA GLU A 210 -11.55 -24.14 5.17
C GLU A 210 -12.44 -25.39 5.03
N LYS A 211 -12.20 -26.20 3.99
CA LYS A 211 -13.07 -27.34 3.66
C LYS A 211 -13.11 -28.45 4.71
N SER A 212 -12.03 -28.63 5.48
CA SER A 212 -11.92 -29.70 6.46
C SER A 212 -12.61 -29.38 7.79
N THR A 213 -12.62 -28.11 8.18
CA THR A 213 -13.12 -27.65 9.49
C THR A 213 -14.43 -26.88 9.39
N GLY A 214 -14.79 -26.36 8.22
CA GLY A 214 -15.91 -25.44 8.04
C GLY A 214 -15.63 -24.01 8.53
N ARG A 215 -14.40 -23.71 8.96
CA ARG A 215 -14.04 -22.37 9.46
C ARG A 215 -14.01 -21.35 8.34
N VAL A 216 -14.53 -20.15 8.61
CA VAL A 216 -14.49 -19.02 7.69
C VAL A 216 -13.70 -17.89 8.32
N THR A 217 -12.66 -17.42 7.62
CA THR A 217 -11.83 -16.29 8.03
C THR A 217 -12.09 -15.10 7.10
N THR A 218 -12.25 -13.92 7.69
CA THR A 218 -12.45 -12.65 6.99
C THR A 218 -11.12 -11.93 6.79
N TYR A 219 -11.01 -11.19 5.68
CA TYR A 219 -9.82 -10.41 5.36
C TYR A 219 -10.20 -8.97 4.96
N GLN A 220 -9.51 -8.00 5.54
CA GLN A 220 -9.70 -6.56 5.34
C GLN A 220 -8.37 -5.85 5.02
N ASN A 221 -8.40 -4.53 4.85
CA ASN A 221 -7.23 -3.69 4.54
C ASN A 221 -6.48 -4.17 3.28
N GLN A 222 -7.21 -4.22 2.16
CA GLN A 222 -6.68 -4.75 0.91
C GLN A 222 -5.63 -3.80 0.32
N ILE A 223 -4.46 -4.35 -0.01
CA ILE A 223 -3.40 -3.66 -0.73
C ILE A 223 -3.07 -4.50 -1.97
N LEU A 224 -3.48 -4.03 -3.14
CA LEU A 224 -3.32 -4.72 -4.42
C LEU A 224 -3.87 -6.16 -4.40
N TRP A 225 -3.00 -7.16 -4.28
CA TRP A 225 -3.31 -8.60 -4.34
C TRP A 225 -3.37 -9.26 -2.96
N PHE A 226 -3.16 -8.46 -1.92
CA PHE A 226 -3.00 -8.91 -0.54
C PHE A 226 -4.07 -8.30 0.36
N ALA A 227 -4.41 -9.00 1.42
CA ALA A 227 -5.29 -8.52 2.47
C ALA A 227 -4.80 -9.04 3.83
N ARG A 228 -5.11 -8.31 4.88
CA ARG A 228 -4.79 -8.69 6.27
C ARG A 228 -5.94 -9.52 6.83
N MET A 229 -5.61 -10.61 7.53
CA MET A 229 -6.61 -11.36 8.29
C MET A 229 -7.25 -10.41 9.33
N SER A 230 -8.58 -10.38 9.37
CA SER A 230 -9.36 -9.49 10.24
C SER A 230 -9.99 -10.29 11.38
N ASP A 231 -10.95 -11.17 11.08
CA ASP A 231 -11.67 -11.96 12.08
C ASP A 231 -11.99 -13.38 11.56
N THR A 232 -12.57 -14.21 12.41
CA THR A 232 -13.12 -15.53 12.08
C THR A 232 -14.58 -15.58 12.49
N PHE A 233 -15.41 -16.28 11.70
CA PHE A 233 -16.79 -16.50 12.10
C PHE A 233 -16.87 -17.22 13.45
N PRO A 234 -17.83 -16.84 14.32
CA PRO A 234 -18.00 -17.47 15.62
C PRO A 234 -18.45 -18.94 15.49
N TYR A 235 -19.17 -19.27 14.42
CA TYR A 235 -19.62 -20.62 14.10
C TYR A 235 -19.00 -21.10 12.79
N THR A 236 -18.83 -22.40 12.63
CA THR A 236 -18.48 -22.97 11.33
C THR A 236 -19.62 -22.77 10.35
N ALA A 237 -19.31 -22.72 9.05
CA ALA A 237 -20.28 -22.52 7.99
C ALA A 237 -20.31 -23.72 7.05
N GLU A 238 -21.43 -23.94 6.38
CA GLU A 238 -21.46 -24.72 5.15
C GLU A 238 -20.80 -23.95 3.99
N GLU A 239 -20.34 -24.68 2.96
CA GLU A 239 -19.62 -24.08 1.84
C GLU A 239 -20.47 -23.06 1.04
N ASP A 240 -21.79 -23.26 1.00
CA ASP A 240 -22.71 -22.36 0.29
C ASP A 240 -23.19 -21.25 1.22
N MET A 241 -22.56 -20.09 1.08
CA MET A 241 -22.89 -18.88 1.85
C MET A 241 -23.56 -17.85 0.94
N LYS A 242 -24.59 -17.17 1.44
CA LYS A 242 -25.26 -16.07 0.77
C LYS A 242 -24.60 -14.75 1.18
N LEU A 243 -23.97 -14.08 0.22
CA LEU A 243 -23.40 -12.73 0.39
C LEU A 243 -24.37 -11.69 -0.19
N GLN A 244 -24.66 -10.64 0.58
CA GLN A 244 -25.56 -9.57 0.18
C GLN A 244 -25.07 -8.22 0.72
N TRP A 245 -24.76 -7.29 -0.18
CA TRP A 245 -24.50 -5.89 0.16
C TRP A 245 -25.82 -5.22 0.54
N LEU A 246 -25.89 -4.67 1.75
CA LEU A 246 -27.06 -3.97 2.30
C LEU A 246 -26.89 -2.44 2.24
N ALA A 247 -25.64 -1.98 2.22
CA ALA A 247 -25.18 -0.65 1.85
C ALA A 247 -23.92 -0.78 0.97
N ASP A 248 -23.39 0.30 0.42
CA ASP A 248 -22.18 0.26 -0.41
C ASP A 248 -20.94 -0.21 0.37
N ASP A 249 -20.95 -0.06 1.69
CA ASP A 249 -19.86 -0.41 2.61
C ASP A 249 -20.27 -1.40 3.71
N ALA A 250 -21.41 -2.08 3.60
CA ALA A 250 -21.86 -3.10 4.54
C ALA A 250 -22.37 -4.36 3.83
N CYS A 251 -21.68 -5.48 4.06
CA CYS A 251 -21.98 -6.77 3.44
C CYS A 251 -22.39 -7.82 4.48
N ALA A 252 -23.60 -8.35 4.36
CA ALA A 252 -24.11 -9.43 5.18
C ALA A 252 -23.80 -10.79 4.53
N VAL A 253 -23.25 -11.71 5.33
CA VAL A 253 -22.99 -13.12 4.97
C VAL A 253 -23.92 -13.99 5.78
N THR A 254 -24.93 -14.55 5.13
CA THR A 254 -25.84 -15.52 5.75
C THR A 254 -25.37 -16.93 5.41
N TYR A 255 -25.31 -17.80 6.42
CA TYR A 255 -24.80 -19.16 6.26
C TYR A 255 -25.51 -20.13 7.20
N GLN A 256 -25.56 -21.41 6.82
CA GLN A 256 -25.98 -22.48 7.73
C GLN A 256 -24.76 -22.98 8.50
N SER A 257 -24.89 -23.16 9.81
CA SER A 257 -23.82 -23.76 10.61
C SER A 257 -24.08 -25.25 10.83
N PRO A 258 -23.11 -26.12 10.52
CA PRO A 258 -23.21 -27.53 10.88
C PRO A 258 -23.05 -27.78 12.39
N ASP A 259 -22.59 -26.80 13.17
CA ASP A 259 -22.38 -26.93 14.62
C ASP A 259 -23.72 -27.09 15.36
N ASP A 260 -24.74 -26.33 14.96
CA ASP A 260 -26.08 -26.32 15.57
C ASP A 260 -27.23 -26.57 14.57
N GLY A 261 -26.95 -26.60 13.27
CA GLY A 261 -27.93 -26.75 12.19
C GLY A 261 -28.77 -25.49 11.94
N GLN A 262 -28.41 -24.35 12.52
CA GLN A 262 -29.16 -23.10 12.44
C GLN A 262 -28.57 -22.14 11.39
N THR A 263 -29.37 -21.14 11.03
CA THR A 263 -28.92 -20.05 10.15
C THR A 263 -28.30 -18.94 10.98
N HIS A 264 -27.05 -18.60 10.64
CA HIS A 264 -26.28 -17.53 11.25
C HIS A 264 -26.00 -16.42 10.24
N GLN A 265 -25.60 -15.26 10.73
CA GLN A 265 -25.16 -14.16 9.90
C GLN A 265 -23.93 -13.47 10.48
N TYR A 266 -23.02 -13.08 9.61
CA TYR A 266 -21.90 -12.20 9.92
C TYR A 266 -21.96 -10.98 9.01
N VAL A 267 -21.80 -9.77 9.55
CA VAL A 267 -21.81 -8.53 8.77
C VAL A 267 -20.43 -7.92 8.78
N MET A 268 -19.92 -7.59 7.60
CA MET A 268 -18.64 -6.89 7.43
C MET A 268 -18.90 -5.45 6.99
N THR A 269 -18.33 -4.49 7.72
CA THR A 269 -18.54 -3.05 7.53
C THR A 269 -17.23 -2.36 7.15
N TYR A 270 -17.29 -1.34 6.29
CA TYR A 270 -16.16 -0.62 5.72
C TYR A 270 -16.32 0.90 5.80
N GLY A 271 -16.50 1.45 7.00
CA GLY A 271 -16.60 2.89 7.13
C GLY A 271 -17.22 3.31 8.45
N ASP A 272 -17.59 4.58 8.47
CA ASP A 272 -18.29 5.24 9.55
C ASP A 272 -19.27 6.28 8.98
N ARG A 273 -20.35 6.57 9.70
CA ARG A 273 -21.32 7.67 9.42
C ARG A 273 -21.15 8.87 10.35
N GLY A 274 -20.25 8.79 11.33
CA GLY A 274 -19.85 9.88 12.20
C GLY A 274 -18.60 10.62 11.70
N ASN A 275 -17.96 11.35 12.61
CA ASN A 275 -16.75 12.12 12.32
C ASN A 275 -15.45 11.29 12.29
N GLY A 276 -15.52 9.97 12.51
CA GLY A 276 -14.36 9.08 12.54
C GLY A 276 -13.43 9.26 13.75
N ILE A 277 -13.81 10.06 14.74
CA ILE A 277 -13.06 10.28 15.98
C ILE A 277 -13.57 9.36 17.10
N TYR A 278 -14.88 9.14 17.19
CA TYR A 278 -15.52 8.29 18.19
C TYR A 278 -16.31 7.15 17.53
N THR A 279 -16.23 5.96 18.13
CA THR A 279 -17.03 4.80 17.71
C THR A 279 -18.35 4.81 18.49
N TYR A 280 -19.47 5.07 17.82
CA TYR A 280 -20.80 5.00 18.43
C TYR A 280 -21.41 3.60 18.32
N TYR A 281 -22.42 3.38 19.15
CA TYR A 281 -23.22 2.17 19.13
C TYR A 281 -24.45 2.38 18.23
N VAL A 282 -24.69 1.49 17.26
CA VAL A 282 -25.74 1.63 16.23
C VAL A 282 -27.12 1.77 16.86
N TYR A 283 -27.39 1.03 17.93
CA TYR A 283 -28.65 1.13 18.68
C TYR A 283 -28.92 2.54 19.20
N ASN A 284 -27.88 3.28 19.58
CA ASN A 284 -28.02 4.63 20.13
C ASN A 284 -28.32 5.66 19.02
N VAL A 285 -27.72 5.48 17.84
CA VAL A 285 -27.90 6.45 16.74
C VAL A 285 -29.23 6.29 15.99
N ILE A 286 -29.85 5.11 16.05
CA ILE A 286 -31.10 4.81 15.32
C ILE A 286 -32.36 5.17 16.10
N GLN A 287 -32.27 5.89 17.23
CA GLN A 287 -33.40 6.16 18.11
C GLN A 287 -34.56 6.92 17.43
N GLY A 288 -35.80 6.56 17.78
CA GLY A 288 -37.04 7.12 17.23
C GLY A 288 -37.92 6.13 16.46
N SER A 289 -38.94 6.68 15.80
CA SER A 289 -39.87 5.93 14.96
C SER A 289 -39.51 6.10 13.50
N TRP A 290 -39.55 5.01 12.76
CA TRP A 290 -39.19 4.92 11.37
C TRP A 290 -40.29 4.23 10.57
N SER A 291 -40.53 4.70 9.37
CA SER A 291 -41.51 4.12 8.45
C SER A 291 -40.96 4.05 7.05
N THR A 292 -41.56 3.22 6.21
CA THR A 292 -41.13 3.11 4.81
C THR A 292 -41.92 4.08 3.91
N GLU A 293 -41.24 4.71 2.96
CA GLU A 293 -41.90 5.45 1.88
C GLU A 293 -41.91 4.60 0.59
N GLY A 294 -43.00 3.89 0.32
CA GLY A 294 -43.08 3.07 -0.91
C GLY A 294 -44.38 2.30 -1.12
N LYS A 295 -44.80 2.14 -2.39
CA LYS A 295 -46.06 1.43 -2.76
C LYS A 295 -46.09 -0.06 -2.36
N ASN A 296 -44.93 -0.69 -2.14
CA ASN A 296 -44.80 -2.13 -1.85
C ASN A 296 -44.21 -2.45 -0.47
N THR A 297 -43.88 -1.43 0.33
CA THR A 297 -43.33 -1.56 1.69
C THR A 297 -44.28 -0.96 2.74
N ALA A 298 -45.38 -0.34 2.31
CA ALA A 298 -46.38 0.27 3.17
C ALA A 298 -46.86 -0.68 4.28
N GLY A 299 -46.85 -0.19 5.52
CA GLY A 299 -47.27 -0.93 6.72
C GLY A 299 -46.13 -1.56 7.52
N TRP A 300 -44.87 -1.45 7.07
CA TRP A 300 -43.72 -1.72 7.93
C TRP A 300 -43.39 -0.49 8.75
N GLU A 301 -43.23 -0.69 10.06
CA GLU A 301 -42.78 0.33 11.01
C GLU A 301 -41.64 -0.24 11.84
N LEU A 302 -40.70 0.61 12.22
CA LEU A 302 -39.59 0.28 13.10
C LEU A 302 -39.59 1.33 14.21
N ASN A 303 -39.79 0.89 15.45
CA ASN A 303 -39.77 1.76 16.62
C ASN A 303 -38.57 1.39 17.47
N THR A 304 -37.78 2.38 17.84
CA THR A 304 -36.57 2.19 18.62
C THR A 304 -36.65 3.09 19.86
N GLY A 305 -36.30 2.54 21.01
CA GLY A 305 -36.41 3.22 22.29
C GLY A 305 -35.61 2.52 23.39
N PRO A 306 -35.80 2.93 24.66
CA PRO A 306 -35.14 2.30 25.81
C PRO A 306 -35.49 0.83 25.98
N ASP A 307 -36.74 0.46 25.65
CA ASP A 307 -37.26 -0.92 25.79
C ASP A 307 -36.79 -1.87 24.68
N GLY A 308 -36.05 -1.38 23.67
CA GLY A 308 -35.56 -2.20 22.57
C GLY A 308 -35.90 -1.66 21.17
N ILE A 309 -35.66 -2.51 20.18
CA ILE A 309 -36.00 -2.31 18.78
C ILE A 309 -37.23 -3.15 18.45
N THR A 310 -38.32 -2.50 18.08
CA THR A 310 -39.57 -3.13 17.70
C THR A 310 -39.80 -3.06 16.20
N VAL A 311 -39.92 -4.22 15.56
CA VAL A 311 -40.23 -4.38 14.14
C VAL A 311 -41.71 -4.73 14.00
N VAL A 312 -42.46 -3.87 13.32
CA VAL A 312 -43.89 -4.06 13.04
C VAL A 312 -44.08 -4.40 11.56
N SER A 313 -44.74 -5.53 11.30
CA SER A 313 -45.04 -5.99 9.96
C SER A 313 -46.43 -5.54 9.48
N PRO A 314 -46.66 -5.40 8.16
CA PRO A 314 -47.95 -4.98 7.61
C PRO A 314 -49.12 -5.90 7.96
N SER A 315 -48.84 -7.15 8.35
CA SER A 315 -49.87 -8.11 8.79
C SER A 315 -50.25 -7.97 10.26
N GLY A 316 -49.72 -6.96 10.97
CA GLY A 316 -49.93 -6.74 12.40
C GLY A 316 -49.08 -7.64 13.31
N GLY A 317 -47.99 -8.21 12.78
CA GLY A 317 -47.02 -8.93 13.60
C GLY A 317 -46.02 -7.94 14.19
N GLU A 318 -45.85 -7.97 15.50
CA GLU A 318 -44.93 -7.11 16.25
C GLU A 318 -43.90 -7.98 16.95
N GLN A 319 -42.62 -7.64 16.80
CA GLN A 319 -41.51 -8.31 17.46
C GLN A 319 -40.58 -7.26 18.05
N THR A 320 -40.34 -7.33 19.35
CA THR A 320 -39.44 -6.45 20.09
C THR A 320 -38.19 -7.23 20.48
N TYR A 321 -37.04 -6.58 20.29
CA TYR A 321 -35.71 -7.09 20.60
C TYR A 321 -35.08 -6.16 21.63
N GLU A 322 -34.75 -6.68 22.81
CA GLU A 322 -34.11 -5.88 23.86
C GLU A 322 -32.67 -5.51 23.46
N ALA A 323 -32.04 -4.57 24.17
CA ALA A 323 -30.66 -4.18 23.88
C ALA A 323 -29.68 -5.38 23.94
N ASP A 324 -29.89 -6.30 24.89
CA ASP A 324 -29.08 -7.51 25.05
C ASP A 324 -29.29 -8.53 23.91
N ASP A 325 -30.42 -8.45 23.20
CA ASP A 325 -30.72 -9.27 22.02
C ASP A 325 -30.10 -8.70 20.73
N CYS A 326 -29.44 -7.55 20.81
CA CYS A 326 -28.89 -6.85 19.66
C CYS A 326 -27.36 -7.03 19.59
N VAL A 327 -26.86 -7.55 18.46
CA VAL A 327 -25.43 -7.79 18.24
C VAL A 327 -24.89 -6.80 17.21
N GLN A 328 -23.95 -5.94 17.63
CA GLN A 328 -23.36 -4.92 16.76
C GLN A 328 -22.23 -5.48 15.88
N PHE A 329 -22.19 -4.99 14.64
CA PHE A 329 -21.12 -5.21 13.68
C PHE A 329 -20.57 -3.86 13.20
N GLY A 330 -19.34 -3.52 13.64
CA GLY A 330 -18.72 -2.23 13.34
C GLY A 330 -19.56 -1.06 13.85
N THR A 331 -19.56 0.08 13.15
CA THR A 331 -20.41 1.25 13.45
C THR A 331 -21.62 1.36 12.55
N LEU A 332 -21.83 0.39 11.63
CA LEU A 332 -22.82 0.52 10.56
C LEU A 332 -23.97 -0.47 10.65
N ALA A 333 -23.84 -1.56 11.40
CA ALA A 333 -24.82 -2.64 11.39
C ALA A 333 -25.10 -3.22 12.78
N ILE A 334 -26.33 -3.69 12.95
CA ILE A 334 -26.78 -4.41 14.15
C ILE A 334 -27.69 -5.56 13.74
N ALA A 335 -27.47 -6.75 14.30
CA ALA A 335 -28.35 -7.90 14.13
C ALA A 335 -29.31 -7.99 15.32
N LEU A 336 -30.59 -8.21 15.01
CA LEU A 336 -31.65 -8.43 15.98
C LEU A 336 -31.83 -9.94 16.16
N CYS A 337 -31.50 -10.44 17.34
CA CYS A 337 -31.44 -11.87 17.62
C CYS A 337 -32.63 -12.32 18.47
N GLU A 338 -33.17 -13.50 18.19
CA GLU A 338 -34.14 -14.17 19.06
C GLU A 338 -33.49 -15.43 19.60
N ASN A 339 -33.37 -15.54 20.94
CA ASN A 339 -32.64 -16.61 21.62
C ASN A 339 -31.19 -16.78 21.10
N GLY A 340 -30.51 -15.66 20.81
CA GLY A 340 -29.14 -15.63 20.29
C GLY A 340 -29.01 -15.96 18.79
N LEU A 341 -30.11 -16.17 18.06
CA LEU A 341 -30.11 -16.42 16.62
C LEU A 341 -30.58 -15.19 15.83
N PRO A 342 -29.83 -14.70 14.83
CA PRO A 342 -30.15 -13.49 14.11
C PRO A 342 -31.41 -13.67 13.24
N GLN A 343 -32.43 -12.84 13.47
CA GLN A 343 -33.69 -12.82 12.69
C GLN A 343 -33.68 -11.72 11.63
N TRP A 344 -33.14 -10.56 12.00
CA TRP A 344 -33.07 -9.38 11.16
C TRP A 344 -31.72 -8.70 11.29
N THR A 345 -31.35 -7.95 10.27
CA THR A 345 -30.14 -7.14 10.25
C THR A 345 -30.50 -5.74 9.81
N LEU A 346 -30.18 -4.77 10.65
CA LEU A 346 -30.36 -3.36 10.39
C LEU A 346 -29.01 -2.75 10.04
N VAL A 347 -29.00 -1.95 8.98
CA VAL A 347 -27.79 -1.30 8.43
C VAL A 347 -28.06 0.17 8.17
N LEU A 348 -27.12 1.03 8.53
CA LEU A 348 -27.12 2.45 8.18
C LEU A 348 -26.71 2.62 6.72
N THR A 349 -27.55 3.22 5.89
CA THR A 349 -27.21 3.41 4.46
C THR A 349 -26.26 4.57 4.25
N ASP A 350 -25.73 4.69 3.04
CA ASP A 350 -24.66 5.64 2.69
C ASP A 350 -25.10 7.12 2.75
N ASP A 351 -26.41 7.36 2.84
CA ASP A 351 -27.03 8.68 3.03
C ASP A 351 -27.22 9.05 4.52
N CYS A 352 -26.88 8.16 5.46
CA CYS A 352 -26.94 8.46 6.88
C CYS A 352 -25.88 9.50 7.28
N VAL A 353 -26.32 10.52 8.02
CA VAL A 353 -25.45 11.48 8.68
C VAL A 353 -25.70 11.38 10.18
N VAL A 354 -24.70 10.98 10.95
CA VAL A 354 -24.77 10.99 12.41
C VAL A 354 -24.31 12.36 12.91
N GLY A 355 -25.14 13.02 13.71
CA GLY A 355 -24.87 14.36 14.20
C GLY A 355 -23.75 14.37 15.24
N ASP A 356 -22.81 15.31 15.10
CA ASP A 356 -21.62 15.42 15.96
C ASP A 356 -21.92 15.71 17.45
N GLU A 357 -23.07 16.34 17.74
CA GLU A 357 -23.47 16.72 19.10
C GLU A 357 -24.53 15.80 19.70
N THR A 358 -25.29 15.08 18.86
CA THR A 358 -26.47 14.32 19.31
C THR A 358 -26.23 12.82 19.34
N ASP A 359 -25.19 12.32 18.65
CA ASP A 359 -24.99 10.89 18.42
C ASP A 359 -26.28 10.18 17.95
N VAL A 360 -27.10 10.89 17.15
CA VAL A 360 -28.30 10.37 16.49
C VAL A 360 -28.21 10.69 15.00
N ILE A 361 -28.76 9.82 14.16
CA ILE A 361 -28.87 10.06 12.72
C ILE A 361 -29.68 11.35 12.50
N GLU A 362 -29.13 12.40 11.90
CA GLU A 362 -29.88 13.63 11.61
C GLU A 362 -30.73 13.46 10.35
N SER A 363 -30.20 12.71 9.37
CA SER A 363 -30.84 12.44 8.09
C SER A 363 -30.31 11.14 7.48
N GLY A 364 -31.07 10.57 6.54
CA GLY A 364 -30.74 9.34 5.83
C GLY A 364 -31.75 8.23 6.10
N THR A 365 -31.38 7.04 5.65
CA THR A 365 -32.26 5.87 5.62
C THR A 365 -31.64 4.71 6.40
N VAL A 366 -32.45 3.83 6.97
CA VAL A 366 -31.96 2.56 7.53
C VAL A 366 -32.52 1.38 6.74
N ALA A 367 -31.68 0.40 6.46
CA ALA A 367 -32.05 -0.80 5.72
C ALA A 367 -32.24 -1.97 6.70
N LEU A 368 -33.43 -2.55 6.73
CA LEU A 368 -33.74 -3.78 7.47
C LEU A 368 -33.80 -4.96 6.50
N CYS A 369 -33.02 -6.01 6.75
CA CYS A 369 -33.01 -7.21 5.94
C CYS A 369 -33.31 -8.44 6.79
N ARG A 370 -34.17 -9.33 6.27
CA ARG A 370 -34.45 -10.62 6.91
C ARG A 370 -33.26 -11.55 6.76
N VAL A 371 -32.85 -12.17 7.85
CA VAL A 371 -31.80 -13.20 7.87
C VAL A 371 -32.40 -14.52 7.37
N THR A 372 -32.01 -14.91 6.16
CA THR A 372 -32.46 -16.15 5.51
C THR A 372 -31.53 -16.50 4.36
N MET A 373 -31.37 -17.80 4.07
CA MET A 373 -30.69 -18.29 2.87
C MET A 373 -31.48 -18.01 1.59
N GLU A 374 -32.78 -17.74 1.69
CA GLU A 374 -33.61 -17.37 0.54
C GLU A 374 -33.29 -15.95 0.04
N LYS A 375 -33.72 -15.64 -1.19
CA LYS A 375 -33.61 -14.28 -1.73
C LYS A 375 -34.54 -13.36 -0.97
N SER A 376 -33.97 -12.44 -0.20
CA SER A 376 -34.67 -11.38 0.53
C SER A 376 -34.21 -10.00 0.02
N ALA A 377 -35.14 -9.07 -0.15
CA ALA A 377 -34.83 -7.68 -0.45
C ALA A 377 -34.82 -6.87 0.86
N PRO A 378 -33.88 -5.93 1.03
CA PRO A 378 -33.90 -5.01 2.16
C PRO A 378 -35.11 -4.08 2.09
N ILE A 379 -35.59 -3.69 3.26
CA ILE A 379 -36.68 -2.73 3.46
C ILE A 379 -36.04 -1.46 3.98
N TYR A 380 -36.32 -0.33 3.34
CA TYR A 380 -35.73 0.96 3.66
C TYR A 380 -36.69 1.82 4.47
N PHE A 381 -36.20 2.39 5.56
CA PHE A 381 -37.00 3.20 6.48
C PHE A 381 -36.41 4.61 6.63
N THR A 382 -37.29 5.58 6.64
CA THR A 382 -37.00 6.98 6.94
C THR A 382 -37.58 7.32 8.31
N ARG A 383 -36.85 8.08 9.12
CA ARG A 383 -37.34 8.48 10.43
C ARG A 383 -38.53 9.42 10.31
N THR A 384 -39.62 9.10 11.00
CA THR A 384 -40.86 9.90 11.02
C THR A 384 -40.98 10.77 12.24
N SER A 385 -40.44 10.34 13.38
CA SER A 385 -40.41 11.12 14.60
C SER A 385 -39.21 10.73 15.47
N MET A 386 -38.67 11.74 16.15
CA MET A 386 -37.83 11.50 17.33
C MET A 386 -38.71 10.84 18.42
N PRO A 387 -38.15 10.03 19.32
CA PRO A 387 -38.94 9.30 20.32
C PRO A 387 -39.79 10.27 21.16
N GLU A 388 -41.08 9.97 21.37
CA GLU A 388 -41.92 10.70 22.34
C GLU A 388 -41.43 10.37 23.75
N GLY A 389 -40.96 11.37 24.49
CA GLY A 389 -40.25 11.16 25.75
C GLY A 389 -38.73 11.11 25.59
N ALA A 390 -38.16 11.81 24.61
CA ALA A 390 -36.72 12.05 24.45
C ALA A 390 -36.05 12.85 25.60
N ASP A 391 -36.54 12.72 26.83
CA ASP A 391 -35.64 12.42 27.94
C ASP A 391 -35.42 10.89 27.86
N MET A 392 -34.65 10.46 26.85
CA MET A 392 -33.80 9.32 27.16
C MET A 392 -33.07 9.78 28.43
N ASP A 393 -33.04 8.95 29.47
CA ASP A 393 -31.80 8.87 30.24
C ASP A 393 -30.72 8.41 29.22
N LEU A 394 -30.33 9.33 28.31
CA LEU A 394 -28.96 9.72 28.21
C LEU A 394 -28.54 9.71 29.66
N GLN A 395 -27.62 8.84 30.07
CA GLN A 395 -26.64 9.45 30.94
C GLN A 395 -26.21 10.67 30.13
N GLU A 396 -26.71 11.86 30.52
CA GLU A 396 -26.25 13.12 29.99
C GLU A 396 -24.76 12.89 29.92
N THR A 397 -24.18 12.88 28.70
CA THR A 397 -22.74 12.69 28.58
C THR A 397 -22.19 13.71 29.53
N PRO A 398 -21.59 13.29 30.68
CA PRO A 398 -21.58 14.19 31.80
C PRO A 398 -20.81 15.41 31.33
N THR A 399 -21.41 16.58 31.54
CA THR A 399 -20.83 17.84 31.11
C THR A 399 -19.37 17.89 31.57
N GLU A 400 -18.52 18.69 30.92
CA GLU A 400 -17.13 18.80 31.36
C GLU A 400 -17.05 19.08 32.88
N GLU A 401 -18.01 19.87 33.38
CA GLU A 401 -18.22 20.13 34.80
C GLU A 401 -18.58 18.87 35.60
N GLU A 402 -19.59 18.08 35.20
CA GLU A 402 -20.00 16.85 35.90
C GLU A 402 -18.92 15.77 35.93
N LYS A 403 -18.17 15.58 34.83
CA LYS A 403 -17.00 14.69 34.82
C LYS A 403 -15.91 15.21 35.75
N GLY A 404 -15.75 16.53 35.83
CA GLY A 404 -14.87 17.19 36.79
C GLY A 404 -15.30 16.99 38.24
N GLU A 405 -16.61 17.01 38.51
CA GLU A 405 -17.19 16.70 39.82
C GLU A 405 -16.95 15.24 40.22
N GLU A 406 -17.19 14.31 39.31
CA GLU A 406 -16.95 12.88 39.54
C GLU A 406 -15.47 12.61 39.82
N LEU A 407 -14.56 13.20 39.04
CA LEU A 407 -13.12 13.12 39.26
C LEU A 407 -12.73 13.65 40.66
N ARG A 408 -13.20 14.86 41.00
CA ARG A 408 -12.97 15.50 42.30
C ARG A 408 -13.44 14.60 43.44
N ASP A 409 -14.66 14.10 43.34
CA ASP A 409 -15.31 13.37 44.43
C ASP A 409 -14.68 11.98 44.59
N THR A 410 -14.30 11.32 43.50
CA THR A 410 -13.55 10.06 43.51
C THR A 410 -12.18 10.23 44.17
N MET A 411 -11.43 11.27 43.82
CA MET A 411 -10.12 11.55 44.44
C MET A 411 -10.26 11.86 45.94
N ARG A 412 -11.27 12.65 46.33
CA ARG A 412 -11.55 12.97 47.74
C ARG A 412 -11.98 11.75 48.53
N GLU A 413 -12.83 10.90 47.97
CA GLU A 413 -13.25 9.66 48.61
C GLU A 413 -12.06 8.71 48.80
N THR A 414 -11.19 8.61 47.79
CA THR A 414 -9.96 7.81 47.87
C THR A 414 -9.08 8.26 49.03
N LEU A 415 -8.76 9.56 49.11
CA LEU A 415 -7.93 10.12 50.19
C LEU A 415 -8.63 10.11 51.55
N LYS A 416 -9.96 10.16 51.59
CA LYS A 416 -10.71 10.02 52.85
C LYS A 416 -10.64 8.59 53.40
N ASN A 417 -10.70 7.60 52.52
CA ASN A 417 -10.66 6.19 52.89
C ASN A 417 -9.24 5.71 53.19
N ASP A 418 -8.24 6.21 52.46
CA ASP A 418 -6.81 5.93 52.67
C ASP A 418 -5.96 7.20 52.49
N PRO A 419 -5.85 8.05 53.54
CA PRO A 419 -5.11 9.31 53.47
C PRO A 419 -3.64 9.16 53.13
N THR A 420 -3.05 8.01 53.47
CA THR A 420 -1.65 7.69 53.22
C THR A 420 -1.40 7.02 51.87
N LEU A 421 -2.45 6.66 51.12
CA LEU A 421 -2.40 5.86 49.89
C LEU A 421 -1.60 4.54 50.06
N SER A 422 -1.68 3.96 51.26
CA SER A 422 -0.93 2.75 51.64
C SER A 422 -1.46 1.46 50.98
N GLN A 423 -2.76 1.43 50.66
CA GLN A 423 -3.46 0.31 50.02
C GLN A 423 -3.85 0.62 48.57
N PHE A 424 -3.78 1.89 48.17
CA PHE A 424 -4.03 2.32 46.80
C PHE A 424 -2.91 1.84 45.87
N GLU A 425 -3.25 1.28 44.71
CA GLU A 425 -2.26 0.92 43.67
C GLU A 425 -2.41 1.82 42.45
N SER A 426 -1.27 2.23 41.90
CA SER A 426 -1.26 3.11 40.73
C SER A 426 -1.76 2.38 39.49
N ASP A 427 -2.54 3.08 38.68
CA ASP A 427 -3.02 2.60 37.38
C ASP A 427 -2.61 3.58 36.27
N ALA A 428 -2.12 3.07 35.15
CA ALA A 428 -1.54 3.86 34.06
C ALA A 428 -2.55 4.84 33.43
N TYR A 429 -3.83 4.46 33.43
CA TYR A 429 -4.95 5.27 32.92
C TYR A 429 -5.79 5.89 34.04
N GLY A 430 -5.43 5.66 35.30
CA GLY A 430 -6.17 6.08 36.50
C GLY A 430 -5.31 6.91 37.44
N GLY A 431 -5.50 6.72 38.75
CA GLY A 431 -4.75 7.47 39.75
C GLY A 431 -3.33 6.94 39.97
N ILE A 432 -2.39 7.86 40.20
CA ILE A 432 -0.98 7.62 40.47
C ILE A 432 -0.65 8.11 41.88
N LYS A 433 -0.12 7.23 42.74
CA LYS A 433 0.37 7.62 44.07
C LYS A 433 1.82 8.08 43.99
N VAL A 434 2.13 9.17 44.68
CA VAL A 434 3.49 9.66 44.90
C VAL A 434 3.70 9.85 46.40
N VAL A 435 4.45 8.95 47.02
CA VAL A 435 4.77 9.02 48.46
C VAL A 435 6.00 9.89 48.66
N THR A 436 5.83 11.05 49.30
CA THR A 436 6.89 12.04 49.52
C THR A 436 6.51 13.06 50.59
N ASP A 437 7.52 13.59 51.30
CA ASP A 437 7.39 14.73 52.22
C ASP A 437 7.69 16.08 51.53
N GLU A 438 8.08 16.05 50.25
CA GLU A 438 8.34 17.25 49.44
C GLU A 438 7.05 18.06 49.21
N GLU A 439 7.16 19.39 49.12
CA GLU A 439 6.02 20.30 48.91
C GLU A 439 6.01 20.97 47.53
N ASP A 440 7.05 20.79 46.72
CA ASP A 440 7.10 21.36 45.37
C ASP A 440 6.19 20.57 44.41
N ILE A 441 5.05 21.18 44.06
CA ILE A 441 4.03 20.56 43.24
C ILE A 441 4.53 20.14 41.85
N PHE A 442 5.44 20.90 41.24
CA PHE A 442 5.99 20.56 39.93
C PHE A 442 6.94 19.37 40.01
N TRP A 443 7.71 19.28 41.10
CA TRP A 443 8.54 18.10 41.36
C TRP A 443 7.67 16.85 41.62
N ILE A 444 6.58 17.00 42.37
CA ILE A 444 5.61 15.93 42.63
C ILE A 444 4.99 15.43 41.32
N VAL A 445 4.54 16.34 40.44
CA VAL A 445 3.99 15.99 39.12
C VAL A 445 5.01 15.28 38.26
N ARG A 446 6.25 15.78 38.21
CA ARG A 446 7.37 15.11 37.53
C ARG A 446 7.58 13.68 38.04
N ARG A 447 7.52 13.45 39.36
CA ARG A 447 7.64 12.10 39.94
C ARG A 447 6.45 11.22 39.59
N GLY A 448 5.23 11.75 39.61
CA GLY A 448 4.03 11.00 39.20
C GLY A 448 4.07 10.59 37.73
N MET A 449 4.54 11.46 36.83
CA MET A 449 4.73 11.14 35.42
C MET A 449 5.74 10.01 35.22
N GLU A 450 6.87 10.04 35.95
CA GLU A 450 7.86 8.96 35.93
C GLU A 450 7.26 7.62 36.38
N GLU A 451 6.48 7.61 37.46
CA GLU A 451 5.79 6.40 37.95
C GLU A 451 4.73 5.91 36.96
N ARG A 452 4.00 6.81 36.30
CA ARG A 452 3.04 6.44 35.24
C ARG A 452 3.75 5.78 34.05
N GLN A 453 4.88 6.33 33.61
CA GLN A 453 5.63 5.76 32.49
C GLN A 453 6.20 4.37 32.82
N LYS A 454 6.58 4.10 34.07
CA LYS A 454 6.96 2.74 34.51
C LYS A 454 5.84 1.72 34.37
N LEU A 455 4.57 2.13 34.45
CA LEU A 455 3.42 1.24 34.24
C LEU A 455 3.26 0.88 32.75
N PHE A 456 3.61 1.78 31.83
CA PHE A 456 3.62 1.52 30.38
C PHE A 456 4.84 0.73 29.91
N ALA A 457 5.94 0.80 30.67
CA ALA A 457 7.21 0.13 30.35
C ALA A 457 7.13 -1.41 30.26
N VAL A 458 6.04 -2.03 30.71
CA VAL A 458 5.78 -3.49 30.60
C VAL A 458 5.59 -3.94 29.14
N ASN A 459 5.50 -3.00 28.19
CA ASN A 459 5.38 -3.30 26.75
C ASN A 459 6.73 -3.37 26.01
N GLY A 460 7.87 -3.38 26.72
CA GLY A 460 9.20 -3.59 26.14
C GLY A 460 9.75 -2.41 25.31
N VAL A 461 9.25 -1.19 25.52
CA VAL A 461 9.70 0.01 24.79
C VAL A 461 10.40 0.97 25.75
N ASP A 462 11.64 1.35 25.42
CA ASP A 462 12.38 2.41 26.11
C ASP A 462 11.75 3.78 25.85
N VAL A 463 11.61 4.60 26.89
CA VAL A 463 11.06 5.96 26.76
C VAL A 463 11.97 6.97 27.46
N ASP A 464 12.40 7.98 26.70
CA ASP A 464 13.15 9.14 27.21
C ASP A 464 12.22 10.36 27.25
N CYS A 465 12.01 10.93 28.43
CA CYS A 465 11.07 12.03 28.65
C CYS A 465 11.79 13.29 29.14
N GLN A 466 11.55 14.41 28.46
CA GLN A 466 11.92 15.75 28.90
C GLN A 466 10.67 16.59 29.13
N ILE A 467 10.41 17.02 30.37
CA ILE A 467 9.36 18.00 30.63
C ILE A 467 9.89 19.37 30.17
N LEU A 468 9.15 20.02 29.28
CA LEU A 468 9.52 21.31 28.68
C LEU A 468 8.98 22.46 29.52
N HIS A 469 7.75 22.35 30.01
CA HIS A 469 7.08 23.41 30.73
C HIS A 469 5.99 22.86 31.64
N MET A 470 5.79 23.49 32.81
CA MET A 470 4.66 23.22 33.71
C MET A 470 4.02 24.51 34.18
N GLU A 471 2.69 24.50 34.29
CA GLU A 471 1.89 25.62 34.75
C GLU A 471 0.83 25.16 35.75
N LEU A 472 0.71 25.86 36.88
CA LEU A 472 -0.39 25.70 37.82
C LEU A 472 -1.57 26.52 37.33
N THR A 473 -2.65 25.86 36.90
CA THR A 473 -3.78 26.52 36.22
C THR A 473 -4.97 26.78 37.15
N ALA A 474 -5.14 25.98 38.21
CA ALA A 474 -6.21 26.13 39.20
C ALA A 474 -5.81 25.53 40.56
N GLY A 475 -6.40 26.05 41.65
CA GLY A 475 -6.28 25.50 43.00
C GLY A 475 -5.10 25.97 43.83
N ASP A 476 -4.77 25.21 44.87
CA ASP A 476 -3.74 25.52 45.86
C ASP A 476 -2.82 24.32 46.16
N SER A 477 -1.95 24.43 47.17
CA SER A 477 -0.99 23.39 47.56
C SER A 477 -1.61 22.04 48.01
N TYR A 478 -2.93 21.98 48.22
CA TYR A 478 -3.64 20.79 48.68
C TYR A 478 -4.49 20.14 47.60
N ASP A 479 -5.11 20.91 46.72
CA ASP A 479 -5.91 20.44 45.58
C ASP A 479 -5.72 21.42 44.41
N CYS A 480 -5.07 20.96 43.34
CA CYS A 480 -4.72 21.81 42.21
C CYS A 480 -4.68 21.09 40.87
N VAL A 481 -4.66 21.90 39.81
CA VAL A 481 -4.49 21.46 38.43
C VAL A 481 -3.16 21.96 37.90
N VAL A 482 -2.37 21.04 37.34
CA VAL A 482 -1.09 21.33 36.71
C VAL A 482 -1.14 20.88 35.26
N LYS A 483 -0.84 21.80 34.36
CA LYS A 483 -0.67 21.57 32.94
C LYS A 483 0.81 21.35 32.62
N VAL A 484 1.13 20.38 31.78
CA VAL A 484 2.49 19.94 31.49
C VAL A 484 2.70 19.77 30.00
N ASN A 485 3.75 20.38 29.46
CA ASN A 485 4.23 20.11 28.11
C ASN A 485 5.46 19.21 28.21
N VAL A 486 5.45 18.08 27.50
CA VAL A 486 6.49 17.07 27.56
C VAL A 486 6.92 16.65 26.16
N LEU A 487 8.22 16.40 26.00
CA LEU A 487 8.81 15.78 24.82
C LEU A 487 9.18 14.34 25.17
N GLU A 488 8.55 13.39 24.48
CA GLU A 488 8.87 11.97 24.57
C GLU A 488 9.69 11.56 23.35
N THR A 489 10.79 10.86 23.60
CA THR A 489 11.65 10.30 22.56
C THR A 489 11.69 8.78 22.72
N TYR A 490 11.33 8.08 21.66
CA TYR A 490 11.36 6.63 21.60
C TYR A 490 12.62 6.20 20.83
N PRO A 491 13.60 5.56 21.50
CA PRO A 491 14.82 5.09 20.86
C PRO A 491 14.51 4.04 19.78
N ASP A 492 15.21 4.10 18.64
CA ASP A 492 15.13 3.08 17.60
C ASP A 492 16.01 1.88 17.98
N ASP A 493 15.39 0.73 18.27
CA ASP A 493 16.06 -0.54 18.56
C ASP A 493 16.91 -1.07 17.39
N THR A 494 16.74 -0.56 16.18
CA THR A 494 17.46 -1.03 14.97
C THR A 494 18.74 -0.25 14.69
N GLY A 495 18.98 0.87 15.38
CA GLY A 495 20.18 1.69 15.26
C GLY A 495 20.40 2.31 13.87
N THR A 496 19.34 2.47 13.06
CA THR A 496 19.46 2.93 11.67
C THR A 496 18.58 4.11 11.28
N GLU A 497 17.61 4.53 12.11
CA GLU A 497 16.75 5.70 11.88
C GLU A 497 16.81 6.74 13.02
N GLU A 498 16.35 7.97 12.75
CA GLU A 498 16.24 9.03 13.76
C GLU A 498 15.16 8.67 14.79
N ALA A 499 15.48 8.77 16.08
CA ALA A 499 14.54 8.47 17.17
C ALA A 499 13.22 9.23 16.98
N SER A 500 12.09 8.53 17.12
CA SER A 500 10.78 9.17 16.97
C SER A 500 10.50 10.07 18.18
N LYS A 501 10.01 11.29 17.92
CA LYS A 501 9.74 12.30 18.94
C LYS A 501 8.28 12.71 18.91
N ALA A 502 7.65 12.77 20.08
CA ALA A 502 6.29 13.25 20.27
C ALA A 502 6.30 14.38 21.31
N GLU A 503 5.77 15.55 20.94
CA GLU A 503 5.52 16.63 21.87
C GLU A 503 4.05 16.57 22.28
N LEU A 504 3.80 16.44 23.59
CA LEU A 504 2.49 16.20 24.17
C LEU A 504 2.18 17.27 25.21
N GLU A 505 0.89 17.61 25.32
CA GLU A 505 0.35 18.48 26.35
C GLU A 505 -0.59 17.65 27.22
N GLU A 506 -0.28 17.56 28.51
CA GLU A 506 -1.04 16.77 29.48
C GLU A 506 -1.52 17.66 30.64
N THR A 507 -2.65 17.31 31.23
CA THR A 507 -3.17 18.00 32.41
C THR A 507 -3.39 17.00 33.53
N TYR A 508 -2.98 17.35 34.75
CA TYR A 508 -3.10 16.53 35.94
C TYR A 508 -3.87 17.28 37.02
N ARG A 509 -4.80 16.60 37.69
CA ARG A 509 -5.30 17.04 38.99
C ARG A 509 -4.50 16.35 40.09
N VAL A 510 -4.09 17.11 41.10
CA VAL A 510 -3.24 16.65 42.18
C VAL A 510 -3.89 16.98 43.51
N MET A 511 -4.05 15.97 44.38
CA MET A 511 -4.55 16.15 45.73
C MET A 511 -3.56 15.62 46.77
N LYS A 512 -3.35 16.39 47.84
CA LYS A 512 -2.45 16.07 48.95
C LYS A 512 -3.14 15.16 49.98
N GLY A 513 -2.51 14.03 50.28
CA GLY A 513 -2.81 13.15 51.40
C GLY A 513 -1.83 13.34 52.57
N GLU A 514 -1.79 12.37 53.49
CA GLU A 514 -0.86 12.33 54.61
C GLU A 514 0.48 11.69 54.18
N GLY A 515 1.46 12.52 53.82
CA GLY A 515 2.79 12.06 53.37
C GLY A 515 2.80 11.46 51.95
N ALA A 516 1.73 11.70 51.19
CA ALA A 516 1.59 11.24 49.81
C ALA A 516 0.71 12.20 49.00
N TYR A 517 0.78 12.08 47.68
CA TYR A 517 -0.04 12.81 46.72
C TYR A 517 -0.72 11.83 45.78
N LEU A 518 -2.00 12.08 45.49
CA LEU A 518 -2.75 11.38 44.44
C LEU A 518 -2.80 12.28 43.21
N LEU A 519 -2.27 11.79 42.10
CA LEU A 519 -2.26 12.47 40.82
C LEU A 519 -3.15 11.69 39.85
N VAL A 520 -4.02 12.38 39.11
CA VAL A 520 -4.85 11.76 38.07
C VAL A 520 -4.65 12.53 36.76
N PRO A 521 -4.23 11.87 35.66
CA PRO A 521 -4.23 12.48 34.34
C PRO A 521 -5.68 12.75 33.92
N VAL A 522 -5.93 13.95 33.43
CA VAL A 522 -7.27 14.42 33.10
C VAL A 522 -7.61 13.97 31.68
N GLY A 523 -8.71 13.22 31.56
CA GLY A 523 -9.21 12.73 30.27
C GLY A 523 -9.82 13.84 29.42
N TYR A 524 -9.98 13.56 28.12
CA TYR A 524 -10.59 14.50 27.17
C TYR A 524 -12.03 14.86 27.56
N GLY A 525 -12.39 16.16 27.47
CA GLY A 525 -13.74 16.66 27.79
C GLY A 525 -14.09 16.58 29.28
N THR A 526 -13.11 16.72 30.17
CA THR A 526 -13.28 16.81 31.63
C THR A 526 -12.74 18.15 32.10
N ASP A 527 -13.51 18.93 32.86
CA ASP A 527 -13.02 20.16 33.47
C ASP A 527 -12.29 19.82 34.78
N PRO A 528 -10.96 19.93 34.83
CA PRO A 528 -10.20 19.58 36.02
C PRO A 528 -10.29 20.64 37.13
N ALA A 529 -10.69 21.87 36.80
CA ALA A 529 -10.72 23.02 37.72
C ALA A 529 -12.00 23.07 38.58
N VAL A 530 -12.91 22.11 38.41
CA VAL A 530 -14.18 22.11 39.12
C VAL A 530 -13.99 22.10 40.63
N GLY A 531 -14.59 23.12 41.27
CA GLY A 531 -14.49 23.37 42.71
C GLY A 531 -13.18 24.02 43.17
N LEU A 532 -12.36 24.53 42.24
CA LEU A 532 -11.11 25.23 42.52
C LEU A 532 -11.17 26.68 42.04
N ASP A 533 -10.63 27.58 42.85
CA ASP A 533 -10.41 28.96 42.43
C ASP A 533 -9.14 29.06 41.56
N ALA A 534 -9.03 30.13 40.78
CA ALA A 534 -7.78 30.48 40.12
C ALA A 534 -6.65 30.61 41.16
N PRO A 535 -5.41 30.20 40.83
CA PRO A 535 -4.33 30.20 41.80
C PRO A 535 -4.04 31.62 42.28
N ALA A 536 -3.80 31.77 43.58
CA ALA A 536 -3.56 33.08 44.20
C ALA A 536 -2.33 33.82 43.62
N MET A 537 -1.42 33.07 42.99
CA MET A 537 -0.28 33.56 42.24
C MET A 537 -0.08 32.65 41.03
N SER A 538 0.10 33.22 39.84
CA SER A 538 0.50 32.45 38.66
C SER A 538 1.87 31.81 38.92
N MET A 539 1.92 30.49 38.82
CA MET A 539 3.14 29.70 38.97
C MET A 539 3.34 28.92 37.68
N GLU A 540 4.44 29.19 37.01
CA GLU A 540 4.88 28.49 35.81
C GLU A 540 6.37 28.18 35.93
N ARG A 541 6.83 27.13 35.25
CA ARG A 541 8.23 26.71 35.26
C ARG A 541 8.62 26.23 33.87
N ASP A 542 9.54 26.94 33.24
CA ASP A 542 10.25 26.47 32.04
C ASP A 542 11.36 25.51 32.48
N THR A 543 11.31 24.28 31.97
CA THR A 543 12.19 23.18 32.35
C THR A 543 12.88 22.55 31.15
N ALA A 544 12.81 23.17 29.97
CA ALA A 544 13.35 22.59 28.73
C ALA A 544 14.85 22.22 28.82
N ASP A 545 15.63 22.99 29.59
CA ASP A 545 17.07 22.79 29.81
C ASP A 545 17.42 22.26 31.23
N ASP A 546 16.43 21.85 32.04
CA ASP A 546 16.65 21.38 33.41
C ASP A 546 16.69 19.85 33.49
N GLU A 547 17.88 19.29 33.76
CA GLU A 547 18.09 17.84 33.90
C GLU A 547 17.30 17.22 35.05
N ASN A 548 16.86 18.01 36.05
CA ASN A 548 16.03 17.47 37.13
C ASN A 548 14.60 17.09 36.66
N TYR A 549 14.20 17.62 35.50
CA TYR A 549 12.92 17.38 34.84
C TYR A 549 13.01 16.45 33.63
N HIS A 550 14.20 15.86 33.43
CA HIS A 550 14.46 14.73 32.56
C HIS A 550 14.30 13.42 33.33
N PHE A 551 13.78 12.38 32.68
CA PHE A 551 13.86 11.01 33.16
C PHE A 551 13.81 10.00 32.01
N PHE A 552 14.46 8.85 32.23
CA PHE A 552 14.46 7.72 31.31
C PHE A 552 13.81 6.51 31.99
N VAL A 553 12.90 5.85 31.28
CA VAL A 553 12.26 4.63 31.73
C VAL A 553 12.62 3.51 30.75
N PRO A 554 13.38 2.48 31.19
CA PRO A 554 13.70 1.35 30.34
C PRO A 554 12.46 0.47 30.12
N GLY A 555 12.29 -0.05 28.90
CA GLY A 555 11.33 -1.09 28.58
C GLY A 555 11.68 -2.38 29.33
N ILE A 556 10.69 -3.01 29.94
CA ILE A 556 10.82 -4.28 30.66
C ILE A 556 10.03 -5.33 29.86
N GLU A 557 10.68 -6.45 29.51
CA GLU A 557 10.09 -7.61 28.81
C GLU A 557 9.04 -8.37 29.61
#